data_AF-A0A934J199-F1
#
_entry.id   AF-A0A934J199-F1
#
_cell.length_a   1.000
_cell.length_b   1.000
_cell.length_c   1.000
_cell.angle_alpha   90.00
_cell.angle_beta   90.00
_cell.angle_gamma   90.00
#
_symmetry.space_group_name_H-M   'P 1'
#
loop_
_entity.id
_entity.type
_entity.pdbx_description
1 polymer ?
#
loop_
_entity_poly.entity_id
_entity_poly.type
_entity_poly.pdbx_seq_one_letter_code
_entity_poly.pdbx_strand_id
1 'polypeptide(L)'
;MPGHSIWSRYSYAWVTLGFFLISIIGHWLFGWFAFAQEQASHGQAAEAGPYVIEMMRDTLENWQSEFLQLLWQVGGLAILLHVGSPQSKEGDDRMEAKIDEILKRVAKQDGEAIINELDEAYAGRHTDKQFRKRAERRE
;
A
#
# COMPACT_ATOMS: atom_id res chain seq x y z
N MET A 1 18.47 -26.08 -6.50
CA MET A 1 17.43 -25.14 -6.97
C MET A 1 18.14 -23.98 -7.67
N PRO A 2 17.84 -23.65 -8.93
CA PRO A 2 18.49 -22.51 -9.58
C PRO A 2 18.12 -21.24 -8.81
N GLY A 3 19.14 -20.51 -8.32
CA GLY A 3 18.95 -19.30 -7.53
C GLY A 3 18.24 -18.24 -8.36
N HIS A 4 17.12 -17.72 -7.86
CA HIS A 4 16.43 -16.62 -8.52
C HIS A 4 17.38 -15.42 -8.62
N SER A 5 17.69 -15.03 -9.86
CA SER A 5 18.47 -13.82 -10.16
C SER A 5 17.75 -12.60 -9.60
N ILE A 6 18.52 -11.61 -9.11
CA ILE A 6 18.02 -10.30 -8.64
C ILE A 6 17.09 -9.68 -9.70
N TRP A 7 17.40 -9.90 -10.99
CA TRP A 7 16.59 -9.47 -12.12
C TRP A 7 15.19 -10.10 -12.16
N SER A 8 15.07 -11.40 -11.85
CA SER A 8 13.75 -12.06 -11.76
C SER A 8 12.99 -11.67 -10.50
N ARG A 9 13.70 -11.48 -9.38
CA ARG A 9 13.12 -11.17 -8.07
C ARG A 9 12.52 -9.76 -8.02
N TYR A 10 13.11 -8.81 -8.73
CA TYR A 10 12.67 -7.41 -8.80
C TYR A 10 12.24 -7.00 -10.21
N SER A 11 11.82 -7.97 -11.04
CA SER A 11 11.41 -7.73 -12.43
C SER A 11 10.36 -6.62 -12.56
N TYR A 12 9.35 -6.61 -11.70
CA TYR A 12 8.33 -5.56 -11.65
C TYR A 12 8.94 -4.16 -11.40
N ALA A 13 9.89 -4.06 -10.47
CA ALA A 13 10.55 -2.79 -10.14
C ALA A 13 11.38 -2.28 -11.34
N TRP A 14 12.09 -3.17 -12.04
CA TRP A 14 12.88 -2.81 -13.22
C TRP A 14 12.00 -2.37 -14.40
N VAL A 15 10.91 -3.07 -14.66
CA VAL A 15 9.96 -2.69 -15.72
C VAL A 15 9.33 -1.33 -15.41
N THR A 16 8.90 -1.14 -14.17
CA THR A 16 8.32 0.14 -13.72
C THR A 16 9.33 1.28 -13.80
N LEU A 17 10.58 1.04 -13.37
CA LEU A 17 11.65 2.01 -13.49
C LEU A 17 11.94 2.36 -14.95
N GLY A 18 11.90 1.38 -15.86
CA GLY A 18 12.05 1.60 -17.30
C GLY A 18 10.97 2.53 -17.84
N PHE A 19 9.69 2.26 -17.53
CA PHE A 19 8.59 3.14 -17.93
C PHE A 19 8.74 4.55 -17.34
N PHE A 20 9.11 4.65 -16.06
CA PHE A 20 9.34 5.93 -15.39
C PHE A 20 10.46 6.74 -16.05
N LEU A 21 11.58 6.10 -16.39
CA LEU A 21 12.69 6.78 -17.07
C LEU A 21 12.31 7.25 -18.46
N ILE A 22 11.58 6.43 -19.23
CA ILE A 22 11.09 6.83 -20.56
C ILE A 22 10.13 8.02 -20.42
N SER A 23 9.20 7.98 -19.45
CA SER A 23 8.24 9.05 -19.26
C SER A 23 8.89 10.35 -18.78
N ILE A 24 9.83 10.31 -17.83
CA ILE A 24 10.47 11.52 -17.32
C ILE A 24 11.40 12.14 -18.36
N ILE A 25 12.12 11.33 -19.15
CA ILE A 25 12.91 11.82 -20.28
C ILE A 25 11.98 12.46 -21.32
N GLY A 26 10.88 11.80 -21.67
CA GLY A 26 9.87 12.35 -22.58
C GLY A 26 9.31 13.68 -22.09
N HIS A 27 8.93 13.76 -20.81
CA HIS A 27 8.40 14.97 -20.19
C HIS A 27 9.38 16.16 -20.33
N TRP A 28 10.66 15.92 -20.06
CA TRP A 28 11.69 16.93 -20.22
C TRP A 28 11.92 17.30 -21.70
N LEU A 29 12.07 16.31 -22.58
CA LEU A 29 12.27 16.55 -24.02
C LEU A 29 11.13 17.36 -24.64
N PHE A 30 9.87 16.99 -24.38
CA PHE A 30 8.72 17.74 -24.87
C PHE A 30 8.59 19.10 -24.20
N GLY A 31 8.95 19.21 -22.92
CA GLY A 31 9.08 20.49 -22.23
C GLY A 31 10.07 21.43 -22.90
N TRP A 32 11.20 20.92 -23.40
CA TRP A 32 12.17 21.76 -24.13
C TRP A 32 11.58 22.34 -25.41
N PHE A 33 10.85 21.54 -26.18
CA PHE A 33 10.19 22.03 -27.39
C PHE A 33 9.15 23.10 -27.08
N ALA A 34 8.36 22.92 -26.02
CA ALA A 34 7.38 23.92 -25.57
C ALA A 34 8.07 25.21 -25.13
N PHE A 35 9.07 25.10 -24.24
CA PHE A 35 9.84 26.23 -23.74
C PHE A 35 10.54 27.01 -24.85
N ALA A 36 11.20 26.30 -25.79
CA ALA A 36 11.89 26.95 -26.90
C ALA A 36 10.92 27.69 -27.83
N GLN A 37 9.73 27.12 -28.05
CA GLN A 37 8.68 27.75 -28.86
C GLN A 37 8.12 29.01 -28.17
N GLU A 38 7.95 28.98 -26.86
CA GLU A 38 7.51 30.13 -26.06
C GLU A 38 8.56 31.25 -26.08
N GLN A 39 9.82 30.94 -25.81
CA GLN A 39 10.93 31.89 -25.88
C GLN A 39 11.04 32.54 -27.27
N ALA A 40 10.92 31.75 -28.33
CA ALA A 40 10.92 32.25 -29.70
C ALA A 40 9.75 33.21 -29.96
N SER A 41 8.57 32.95 -29.39
CA SER A 41 7.40 33.84 -29.51
C SER A 41 7.61 35.18 -28.80
N HIS A 42 8.45 35.20 -27.77
CA HIS A 42 8.87 36.41 -27.04
C HIS A 42 10.12 37.07 -27.64
N GLY A 43 10.66 36.57 -28.76
CA GLY A 43 11.88 37.07 -29.38
C GLY A 43 13.15 36.82 -28.57
N GLN A 44 13.10 35.83 -27.66
CA GLN A 44 14.22 35.44 -26.79
C GLN A 44 14.85 34.15 -27.28
N ALA A 45 16.13 33.95 -26.94
CA ALA A 45 16.80 32.67 -27.15
C ALA A 45 16.38 31.68 -26.05
N ALA A 46 16.25 30.40 -26.42
CA ALA A 46 16.03 29.34 -25.46
C ALA A 46 17.34 29.04 -24.72
N GLU A 47 17.38 29.34 -23.43
CA GLU A 47 18.53 29.10 -22.56
C GLU A 47 18.28 27.89 -21.64
N ALA A 48 19.31 27.07 -21.44
CA ALA A 48 19.20 25.86 -20.63
C ALA A 48 18.95 26.15 -19.13
N GLY A 49 19.46 27.26 -18.61
CA GLY A 49 19.32 27.63 -17.19
C GLY A 49 17.86 27.84 -16.77
N PRO A 50 17.14 28.79 -17.38
CA PRO A 50 15.72 29.01 -17.11
C PRO A 50 14.86 27.78 -17.36
N TYR A 51 15.13 27.06 -18.46
CA TYR A 51 14.44 25.81 -18.79
C TYR A 51 14.56 24.76 -17.67
N VAL A 52 15.76 24.53 -17.13
CA VAL A 52 15.95 23.55 -16.04
C VAL A 52 15.17 23.96 -14.79
N ILE A 53 15.13 25.25 -14.46
CA ILE A 53 14.38 25.76 -13.30
C ILE A 53 12.88 25.52 -13.49
N GLU A 54 12.36 25.85 -14.67
CA GLU A 54 10.96 25.65 -15.03
C GLU A 54 10.57 24.16 -15.01
N MET A 55 11.34 23.30 -15.67
CA MET A 55 11.05 21.87 -15.67
C MET A 55 11.19 21.23 -14.29
N MET A 56 12.12 21.69 -13.45
CA MET A 56 12.23 21.26 -12.05
C MET A 56 10.98 21.67 -11.26
N ARG A 57 10.52 22.92 -11.41
CA ARG A 57 9.27 23.39 -10.78
C ARG A 57 8.11 22.51 -11.20
N ASP A 58 7.90 22.33 -12.50
CA ASP A 58 6.77 21.56 -13.03
C ASP A 58 6.82 20.09 -12.60
N THR A 59 8.02 19.49 -12.58
CA THR A 59 8.23 18.12 -12.08
C THR A 59 7.90 18.02 -10.58
N LEU A 60 8.35 18.99 -9.78
CA LEU A 60 8.14 18.98 -8.33
C LEU A 60 6.69 19.31 -7.94
N GLU A 61 6.02 20.18 -8.68
CA GLU A 61 4.60 20.47 -8.50
C GLU A 61 3.74 19.24 -8.79
N ASN A 62 4.01 18.54 -9.90
CA ASN A 62 3.36 17.26 -10.21
C ASN A 62 3.66 16.20 -9.13
N TRP A 63 4.91 16.11 -8.68
CA TRP A 63 5.27 15.16 -7.61
C TRP A 63 4.56 15.49 -6.29
N GLN A 64 4.47 16.77 -5.93
CA GLN A 64 3.78 17.22 -4.73
C GLN A 64 2.29 16.84 -4.76
N SER A 65 1.61 17.14 -5.87
CA SER A 65 0.17 16.88 -6.00
C SER A 65 -0.14 15.38 -5.99
N GLU A 66 0.60 14.58 -6.75
CA GLU A 66 0.42 13.14 -6.82
C GLU A 66 0.76 12.46 -5.48
N PHE A 67 1.79 12.93 -4.77
CA PHE A 67 2.11 12.40 -3.44
C PHE A 67 1.00 12.71 -2.43
N LEU A 68 0.48 13.93 -2.42
CA LEU A 68 -0.64 14.31 -1.57
C LEU A 68 -1.89 13.50 -1.90
N GLN A 69 -2.17 13.27 -3.19
CA GLN A 69 -3.28 12.44 -3.65
C GLN A 69 -3.13 11.00 -3.17
N LEU A 70 -1.97 10.36 -3.38
CA LEU A 70 -1.72 8.98 -2.95
C LEU A 70 -1.77 8.84 -1.42
N LEU A 71 -1.21 9.80 -0.69
CA LEU A 71 -1.25 9.83 0.77
C LEU A 71 -2.70 9.94 1.26
N TRP A 72 -3.49 10.83 0.67
CA TRP A 72 -4.90 10.99 1.02
C TRP A 72 -5.72 9.75 0.65
N GLN A 73 -5.51 9.17 -0.53
CA GLN A 73 -6.24 7.99 -0.96
C GLN A 73 -5.89 6.77 -0.10
N VAL A 74 -4.61 6.41 0.02
CA VAL A 74 -4.18 5.22 0.76
C VAL A 74 -4.31 5.44 2.26
N GLY A 75 -3.76 6.55 2.77
CA GLY A 75 -3.79 6.87 4.19
C GLY A 75 -5.20 7.21 4.68
N GLY A 76 -5.96 8.01 3.93
CA GLY A 76 -7.35 8.32 4.25
C GLY A 76 -8.24 7.08 4.20
N LEU A 77 -8.11 6.23 3.17
CA LEU A 77 -8.83 4.96 3.12
C LEU A 77 -8.43 4.02 4.27
N ALA A 78 -7.13 3.92 4.57
CA ALA A 78 -6.66 3.11 5.70
C ALA A 78 -7.25 3.60 7.03
N ILE A 79 -7.30 4.91 7.27
CA ILE A 79 -7.93 5.51 8.45
C ILE A 79 -9.43 5.22 8.47
N LEU A 80 -10.14 5.43 7.36
CA LEU A 80 -11.57 5.17 7.27
C LEU A 80 -11.91 3.69 7.45
N LEU A 81 -11.09 2.77 6.94
CA LEU A 81 -11.21 1.34 7.20
C LEU A 81 -10.92 1.02 8.67
N HIS A 82 -9.89 1.61 9.25
CA HIS A 82 -9.50 1.34 10.64
C HIS A 82 -10.50 1.89 11.67
N VAL A 83 -11.04 3.08 11.43
CA VAL A 83 -11.96 3.80 12.33
C VAL A 83 -13.43 3.47 12.02
N GLY A 84 -13.76 3.22 10.76
CA GLY A 84 -15.14 3.15 10.25
C GLY A 84 -15.59 1.78 9.74
N SER A 85 -14.79 0.71 9.85
CA SER A 85 -15.25 -0.64 9.50
C SER A 85 -15.60 -1.48 10.74
N PRO A 86 -16.89 -1.61 11.09
CA PRO A 86 -17.38 -2.69 11.94
C PRO A 86 -17.08 -4.07 11.33
N GLN A 87 -16.98 -4.18 10.01
CA GLN A 87 -16.76 -5.45 9.31
C GLN A 87 -15.36 -6.05 9.49
N SER A 88 -14.32 -5.24 9.72
CA SER A 88 -12.95 -5.78 9.92
C SER A 88 -12.71 -6.29 11.35
N LYS A 89 -13.42 -5.76 12.35
CA LYS A 89 -13.32 -6.24 13.75
C LYS A 89 -14.39 -7.27 14.09
N GLU A 90 -15.58 -7.18 13.52
CA GLU A 90 -16.64 -8.17 13.76
C GLU A 90 -16.66 -9.30 12.73
N GLY A 91 -15.92 -9.21 11.62
CA GLY A 91 -15.91 -10.23 10.58
C GLY A 91 -15.19 -11.49 11.03
N ASP A 92 -13.91 -11.35 11.35
CA ASP A 92 -13.03 -12.45 11.70
C ASP A 92 -13.41 -13.03 13.07
N ASP A 93 -13.56 -12.21 14.11
CA ASP A 93 -13.95 -12.68 15.45
C ASP A 93 -15.30 -13.43 15.45
N ARG A 94 -16.27 -12.96 14.64
CA ARG A 94 -17.57 -13.63 14.52
C ARG A 94 -17.48 -14.89 13.66
N MET A 95 -16.59 -14.92 12.67
CA MET A 95 -16.33 -16.11 11.86
C MET A 95 -15.66 -17.18 12.70
N GLU A 96 -14.62 -16.81 13.45
CA GLU A 96 -13.89 -17.65 14.42
C GLU A 96 -14.86 -18.21 15.46
N ALA A 97 -15.66 -17.37 16.12
CA ALA A 97 -16.68 -17.84 17.06
C ALA A 97 -17.71 -18.79 16.46
N LYS A 98 -18.06 -18.64 15.17
CA LYS A 98 -18.95 -19.57 14.46
C LYS A 98 -18.26 -20.89 14.15
N ILE A 99 -16.98 -20.85 13.75
CA ILE A 99 -16.18 -22.03 13.45
C ILE A 99 -15.93 -22.84 14.73
N ASP A 100 -15.61 -22.18 15.84
CA ASP A 100 -15.44 -22.80 17.15
C ASP A 100 -16.71 -23.53 17.59
N GLU A 101 -17.87 -22.88 17.44
CA GLU A 101 -19.16 -23.48 17.79
C GLU A 101 -19.47 -24.69 16.89
N ILE A 102 -19.08 -24.66 15.62
CA ILE A 102 -19.20 -25.80 14.70
C ILE A 102 -18.25 -26.93 15.13
N LEU A 103 -16.98 -26.63 15.42
CA LEU A 103 -15.98 -27.60 15.85
C LEU A 103 -16.40 -28.31 17.13
N LYS A 104 -16.90 -27.57 18.13
CA LYS A 104 -17.44 -28.15 19.38
C LYS A 104 -18.62 -29.09 19.14
N ARG A 105 -19.47 -28.80 18.14
CA ARG A 105 -20.63 -29.64 17.81
C ARG A 105 -20.27 -30.86 16.98
N VAL A 106 -19.28 -30.75 16.09
CA VAL A 106 -18.83 -31.83 15.18
C VAL A 106 -17.86 -32.78 15.89
N ALA A 107 -16.87 -32.24 16.59
CA ALA A 107 -15.86 -32.99 17.33
C ALA A 107 -16.14 -32.91 18.84
N LYS A 108 -17.19 -33.60 19.30
CA LYS A 108 -17.65 -33.49 20.71
C LYS A 108 -16.61 -33.91 21.76
N GLN A 109 -15.65 -34.77 21.43
CA GLN A 109 -14.61 -35.21 22.37
C GLN A 109 -13.34 -34.35 22.28
N ASP A 110 -12.92 -34.00 21.07
CA ASP A 110 -11.60 -33.38 20.85
C ASP A 110 -11.66 -31.91 20.39
N GLY A 111 -12.86 -31.37 20.15
CA GLY A 111 -13.05 -30.04 19.55
C GLY A 111 -12.46 -28.91 20.39
N GLU A 112 -12.54 -28.98 21.72
CA GLU A 112 -11.89 -27.99 22.59
C GLU A 112 -10.37 -28.11 22.58
N ALA A 113 -9.83 -29.33 22.53
CA ALA A 113 -8.38 -29.54 22.46
C ALA A 113 -7.80 -28.99 21.15
N ILE A 114 -8.49 -29.22 20.03
CA ILE A 114 -8.09 -28.75 18.71
C ILE A 114 -8.13 -27.21 18.62
N ILE A 115 -9.16 -26.56 19.18
CA ILE A 115 -9.24 -25.10 19.21
C ILE A 115 -8.06 -24.53 20.00
N ASN A 116 -7.78 -25.07 21.20
CA ASN A 116 -6.68 -24.58 22.03
C ASN A 116 -5.30 -24.76 21.36
N GLU A 117 -5.09 -25.88 20.66
CA GLU A 117 -3.84 -26.12 19.91
C GLU A 117 -3.68 -25.12 18.75
N LEU A 118 -4.77 -24.81 18.02
CA LEU A 118 -4.77 -23.82 16.95
C LEU A 118 -4.50 -22.41 17.49
N ASP A 119 -5.15 -22.03 18.59
CA ASP A 119 -4.95 -20.75 19.25
C ASP A 119 -3.49 -20.60 19.71
N GLU A 120 -2.90 -21.64 20.30
CA GLU A 120 -1.50 -21.60 20.77
C GLU A 120 -0.51 -21.53 19.60
N ALA A 121 -0.74 -22.30 18.54
CA ALA A 121 0.11 -22.29 17.34
C ALA A 121 0.07 -20.95 16.58
N TYR A 122 -1.03 -20.20 16.69
CA TYR A 122 -1.24 -18.94 15.97
C TYR A 122 -1.41 -17.69 16.85
N ALA A 123 -1.20 -17.82 18.17
CA ALA A 123 -1.40 -16.80 19.21
C ALA A 123 -0.79 -15.43 18.87
N GLY A 124 0.33 -15.42 18.13
CA GLY A 124 1.04 -14.19 17.73
C GLY A 124 0.34 -13.32 16.67
N ARG A 125 -0.82 -13.73 16.15
CA ARG A 125 -1.59 -12.97 15.15
C ARG A 125 -2.86 -12.30 15.68
N HIS A 126 -3.26 -12.53 16.94
CA HIS A 126 -4.48 -11.94 17.48
C HIS A 126 -4.21 -10.54 18.05
N THR A 127 -4.61 -9.51 17.30
CA THR A 127 -4.46 -8.10 17.71
C THR A 127 -5.58 -7.58 18.62
N ASP A 128 -6.42 -8.43 19.24
CA ASP A 128 -7.67 -7.96 19.87
C ASP A 128 -7.74 -7.98 21.41
N LYS A 129 -8.40 -6.95 21.96
CA LYS A 129 -8.52 -6.67 23.41
C LYS A 129 -9.71 -7.38 24.08
N GLN A 130 -10.68 -7.91 23.33
CA GLN A 130 -11.91 -8.49 23.89
C GLN A 130 -11.69 -9.87 24.50
N PHE A 131 -10.81 -10.69 23.92
CA PHE A 131 -10.47 -12.02 24.44
C PHE A 131 -9.81 -11.95 25.82
N ARG A 132 -8.91 -10.97 26.02
CA ARG A 132 -8.29 -10.72 27.33
C ARG A 132 -9.33 -10.46 28.43
N LYS A 133 -10.38 -9.67 28.13
CA LYS A 133 -11.48 -9.38 29.06
C LYS A 133 -12.39 -10.58 29.38
N ARG A 134 -12.40 -11.62 28.53
CA ARG A 134 -13.15 -12.85 28.79
C ARG A 134 -12.33 -13.84 29.62
N ALA A 135 -11.01 -13.90 29.42
CA ALA A 135 -10.09 -14.65 30.27
C ALA A 135 -10.08 -14.11 31.71
N GLU A 136 -9.97 -12.78 31.86
CA GLU A 136 -9.99 -12.09 33.17
C GLU A 136 -11.34 -12.24 33.93
N ARG A 137 -12.43 -12.61 33.25
CA ARG A 137 -13.75 -12.85 33.89
C ARG A 137 -14.00 -14.31 34.27
N ARG A 138 -13.09 -15.21 33.90
CA ARG A 138 -13.16 -16.64 34.23
C ARG A 138 -12.23 -17.03 35.38
N GLU A 139 -11.47 -16.09 35.92
CA GLU A 139 -10.79 -16.16 37.22
C GLU A 139 -11.69 -15.58 38.33
#